data_AF-A0A822BL36-F1
#
_entry.id   AF-A0A822BL36-F1
#
_cell.length_a   1.000
_cell.length_b   1.000
_cell.length_c   1.000
_cell.angle_alpha   90.00
_cell.angle_beta   90.00
_cell.angle_gamma   90.00
#
_symmetry.space_group_name_H-M   'P 1'
#
loop_
_entity.id
_entity.type
_entity.pdbx_description
1 polymer ?
#
loop_
_entity_poly.entity_id
_entity_poly.type
_entity_poly.pdbx_seq_one_letter_code
_entity_poly.pdbx_strand_id
1 'polypeptide(L)'
;VQKYFPSLTNWIVERDINKRFNHEMYGLKPKHRPLEQHPFLNDDLPNRILCGSVIVKPNVQEFTADGHGVIFTDGSKVDQIDCVLMATGFNIVFPYLDENILTVKENRIRLYKYVWPAHMTHPTLAIMGLVQPWGAINPITELQARWAVRVFNGELRLPSRIKMDE
;
A
#
# COMPACT_ATOMS: atom_id res chain seq x y z
N VAL A 1 16.90 -14.39 5.77
CA VAL A 1 17.51 -13.46 6.75
C VAL A 1 16.47 -12.58 7.42
N GLN A 2 15.61 -11.86 6.69
CA GLN A 2 14.54 -11.01 7.26
C GLN A 2 13.63 -11.71 8.30
N LYS A 3 13.21 -12.95 8.03
CA LYS A 3 12.38 -13.76 8.96
C LYS A 3 13.10 -14.11 10.28
N TYR A 4 14.44 -14.16 10.27
CA TYR A 4 15.25 -14.63 11.39
C TYR A 4 16.01 -13.48 12.09
N PHE A 5 16.31 -12.39 11.38
CA PHE A 5 17.04 -11.20 11.87
C PHE A 5 16.44 -9.91 11.30
N PRO A 6 15.24 -9.52 11.75
CA PRO A 6 14.51 -8.36 11.19
C PRO A 6 15.21 -7.03 11.48
N SER A 7 15.84 -6.88 12.65
CA SER A 7 16.58 -5.67 13.04
C SER A 7 17.80 -5.43 12.15
N LEU A 8 18.61 -6.46 11.92
CA LEU A 8 19.78 -6.39 11.05
C LEU A 8 19.39 -6.10 9.60
N THR A 9 18.34 -6.75 9.11
CA THR A 9 17.88 -6.53 7.73
C THR A 9 17.40 -5.10 7.54
N ASN A 10 16.60 -4.56 8.46
CA ASN A 10 16.16 -3.17 8.42
C ASN A 10 17.35 -2.20 8.46
N TRP A 11 18.34 -2.45 9.32
CA TRP A 11 19.54 -1.62 9.39
C TRP A 11 20.33 -1.61 8.07
N ILE A 12 20.51 -2.77 7.43
CA ILE A 12 21.19 -2.88 6.13
C ILE A 12 20.43 -2.06 5.07
N VAL A 13 19.11 -2.27 4.97
CA VAL A 13 18.25 -1.57 3.98
C VAL A 13 18.23 -0.07 4.23
N GLU A 14 18.08 0.37 5.47
CA GLU A 14 18.09 1.78 5.86
C GLU A 14 19.43 2.44 5.50
N ARG A 15 20.54 1.75 5.76
CA ARG A 15 21.87 2.21 5.38
C ARG A 15 22.03 2.28 3.87
N ASP A 16 21.57 1.28 3.13
CA ASP A 16 21.72 1.21 1.69
C ASP A 16 20.89 2.27 0.96
N ILE A 17 19.64 2.50 1.39
CA ILE A 17 18.78 3.55 0.83
C ILE A 17 19.36 4.94 1.08
N ASN A 18 19.91 5.19 2.29
CA ASN A 18 20.54 6.47 2.62
C ASN A 18 21.89 6.73 1.93
N LYS A 19 22.49 5.73 1.26
CA LYS A 19 23.72 5.97 0.47
C LYS A 19 23.48 6.84 -0.76
N ARG A 20 22.29 6.78 -1.38
CA ARG A 20 21.97 7.59 -2.56
C ARG A 20 21.76 9.06 -2.18
N PHE A 21 21.03 9.30 -1.10
CA PHE A 21 20.85 10.62 -0.49
C PHE A 21 20.35 10.44 0.96
N ASN A 22 20.68 11.40 1.83
CA ASN A 22 20.25 11.36 3.22
C ASN A 22 18.77 11.80 3.32
N HIS A 23 17.88 10.87 3.66
CA HIS A 23 16.43 11.12 3.71
C HIS A 23 16.03 12.13 4.79
N GLU A 24 16.82 12.28 5.86
CA GLU A 24 16.58 13.27 6.91
C GLU A 24 16.77 14.69 6.39
N MET A 25 17.88 14.92 5.66
CA MET A 25 18.19 16.22 5.06
C MET A 25 17.18 16.63 3.98
N TYR A 26 16.53 15.66 3.34
CA TYR A 26 15.52 15.86 2.30
C TYR A 26 14.09 15.94 2.88
N GLY A 27 13.91 15.80 4.20
CA GLY A 27 12.59 15.79 4.84
C GLY A 27 11.74 14.55 4.53
N LEU A 28 12.36 13.46 4.06
CA LEU A 28 11.70 12.23 3.63
C LEU A 28 11.90 11.04 4.61
N LYS A 29 12.53 11.26 5.77
CA LYS A 29 12.78 10.20 6.75
C LYS A 29 11.45 9.73 7.38
N PRO A 30 11.04 8.47 7.16
CA PRO A 30 9.80 7.95 7.73
C PRO A 30 9.92 7.73 9.24
N LYS A 31 8.77 7.70 9.93
CA LYS A 31 8.69 7.32 11.35
C LYS A 31 8.73 5.80 11.58
N HIS A 32 8.55 5.02 10.51
CA HIS A 32 8.51 3.56 10.51
C HIS A 32 9.79 2.99 9.86
N ARG A 33 10.04 1.69 10.00
CA ARG A 33 11.21 1.05 9.37
C ARG A 33 10.99 0.83 7.87
N PRO A 34 12.06 0.70 7.06
CA PRO A 34 11.95 0.62 5.59
C PRO A 34 11.11 -0.53 5.05
N LEU A 35 11.00 -1.65 5.77
CA LEU A 35 10.29 -2.85 5.31
C LEU A 35 8.88 -3.00 5.89
N GLU A 36 8.43 -2.02 6.69
CA GLU A 36 7.08 -2.03 7.29
C GLU A 36 6.01 -1.52 6.32
N GLN A 37 6.40 -0.77 5.28
CA GLN A 37 5.52 -0.25 4.24
C GLN A 37 6.19 -0.36 2.86
N HIS A 38 5.39 -0.24 1.80
CA HIS A 38 5.91 -0.21 0.43
C HIS A 38 6.71 1.07 0.17
N PRO A 39 7.86 0.96 -0.52
CA PRO A 39 8.68 2.11 -0.82
C PRO A 39 8.05 2.93 -1.93
N PHE A 40 8.27 4.23 -1.88
CA PHE A 40 8.03 5.12 -2.99
C PHE A 40 9.20 5.03 -3.98
N LEU A 41 8.90 4.78 -5.26
CA LEU A 41 9.90 4.67 -6.32
C LEU A 41 9.80 5.89 -7.23
N ASN A 42 10.84 6.72 -7.25
CA ASN A 42 10.94 7.87 -8.13
C ASN A 42 12.40 8.26 -8.33
N ASP A 43 12.82 8.39 -9.58
CA ASP A 43 14.21 8.72 -9.93
C ASP A 43 14.52 10.22 -9.86
N ASP A 44 13.51 11.07 -10.05
CA ASP A 44 13.65 12.52 -10.18
C ASP A 44 13.44 13.28 -8.87
N LEU A 45 12.64 12.75 -7.94
CA LEU A 45 12.21 13.45 -6.73
C LEU A 45 13.39 14.03 -5.94
N PRO A 46 14.49 13.30 -5.68
CA PRO A 46 15.63 13.89 -4.95
C PRO A 46 16.20 15.12 -5.69
N ASN A 47 16.37 15.05 -7.00
CA ASN A 47 16.89 16.18 -7.78
C ASN A 47 15.92 17.37 -7.77
N ARG A 48 14.61 17.11 -7.80
CA ARG A 48 13.57 18.15 -7.75
C ARG A 48 13.50 18.86 -6.41
N ILE A 49 13.76 18.14 -5.31
CA ILE A 49 13.89 18.73 -3.98
C ILE A 49 15.16 19.58 -3.92
N LEU A 50 16.29 19.05 -4.40
CA LEU A 50 17.59 19.74 -4.32
C LEU A 50 17.61 21.06 -5.10
N CYS A 51 16.94 21.15 -6.26
CA CYS A 51 16.84 22.38 -7.04
C CYS A 51 15.73 23.34 -6.57
N GLY A 52 14.99 22.99 -5.51
CA GLY A 52 13.94 23.84 -4.94
C GLY A 52 12.60 23.82 -5.70
N SER A 53 12.47 23.00 -6.74
CA SER A 53 11.21 22.85 -7.48
C SER A 53 10.13 22.09 -6.70
N VAL A 54 10.53 21.26 -5.73
CA VAL A 54 9.64 20.56 -4.80
C VAL A 54 10.08 20.89 -3.39
N ILE A 55 9.16 21.40 -2.57
CA ILE A 55 9.40 21.70 -1.16
C ILE A 55 8.58 20.73 -0.33
N VAL A 56 9.25 19.90 0.46
CA VAL A 56 8.60 18.94 1.35
C VAL A 56 8.08 19.67 2.59
N LYS A 57 6.82 19.43 2.94
CA LYS A 57 6.15 19.98 4.12
C LYS A 57 5.51 18.87 4.94
N PRO A 58 5.31 19.05 6.26
CA PRO A 58 4.60 18.08 7.07
C PRO A 58 3.10 18.11 6.73
N ASN A 59 2.27 17.42 7.53
CA ASN A 59 0.85 17.31 7.21
C ASN A 59 0.15 18.68 7.24
N VAL A 60 -0.94 18.79 6.46
CA VAL A 60 -1.80 19.98 6.49
C VAL A 60 -2.56 20.01 7.80
N GLN A 61 -2.56 21.15 8.48
CA GLN A 61 -3.37 21.39 9.67
C GLN A 61 -4.72 22.00 9.28
N GLU A 62 -4.71 23.09 8.51
CA GLU A 62 -5.93 23.74 8.02
C GLU A 62 -5.68 24.54 6.75
N PHE A 63 -6.75 24.77 5.99
CA PHE A 63 -6.78 25.76 4.91
C PHE A 63 -7.14 27.12 5.50
N THR A 64 -6.55 28.17 4.95
CA THR A 64 -6.84 29.55 5.38
C THR A 64 -8.28 29.94 5.06
N ALA A 65 -8.83 30.88 5.83
CA ALA A 65 -10.22 31.32 5.68
C ALA A 65 -10.54 31.98 4.32
N ASP A 66 -9.53 32.55 3.67
CA ASP A 66 -9.62 33.11 2.31
C ASP A 66 -9.52 32.04 1.21
N GLY A 67 -9.23 30.78 1.56
CA GLY A 67 -9.17 29.64 0.63
C GLY A 67 -7.91 29.60 -0.24
N HIS A 68 -6.97 30.52 -0.07
CA HIS A 68 -5.78 30.66 -0.93
C HIS A 68 -4.47 30.23 -0.24
N GLY A 69 -4.54 29.64 0.94
CA GLY A 69 -3.37 29.25 1.71
C GLY A 69 -3.59 28.01 2.55
N VAL A 70 -2.48 27.47 3.03
CA VAL A 70 -2.41 26.26 3.86
C VAL A 70 -1.49 26.51 5.04
N ILE A 71 -1.96 26.13 6.22
CA ILE A 71 -1.18 26.07 7.46
C ILE A 71 -0.83 24.60 7.71
N PHE A 72 0.45 24.34 7.94
CA PHE A 72 0.98 23.00 8.19
C PHE A 72 1.14 22.74 9.69
N THR A 73 1.27 21.47 10.08
CA THR A 73 1.37 21.07 11.50
C THR A 73 2.63 21.56 12.21
N ASP A 74 3.63 22.07 11.49
CA ASP A 74 4.81 22.73 12.06
C ASP A 74 4.62 24.24 12.29
N GLY A 75 3.42 24.76 12.00
CA GLY A 75 3.08 26.18 12.08
C GLY A 75 3.52 27.00 10.86
N SER A 76 4.20 26.39 9.87
CA SER A 76 4.53 27.10 8.64
C SER A 76 3.28 27.33 7.78
N LYS A 77 3.30 28.41 7.00
CA LYS A 77 2.20 28.83 6.13
C LYS A 77 2.68 29.00 4.70
N VAL A 78 1.87 28.58 3.73
CA VAL A 78 2.04 28.88 2.31
C VAL A 78 0.78 29.55 1.82
N ASP A 79 0.93 30.72 1.21
CA ASP A 79 -0.14 31.51 0.61
C ASP A 79 -0.09 31.37 -0.93
N GLN A 80 -1.13 31.87 -1.61
CA GLN A 80 -1.26 31.88 -3.07
C GLN A 80 -1.22 30.48 -3.70
N ILE A 81 -1.98 29.54 -3.13
CA ILE A 81 -2.14 28.19 -3.69
C ILE A 81 -3.26 28.21 -4.73
N ASP A 82 -2.91 27.91 -5.98
CA ASP A 82 -3.87 27.84 -7.08
C ASP A 82 -4.60 26.50 -7.18
N CYS A 83 -3.97 25.41 -6.71
CA CYS A 83 -4.49 24.05 -6.87
C CYS A 83 -4.04 23.12 -5.73
N VAL A 84 -4.93 22.23 -5.32
CA VAL A 84 -4.66 21.16 -4.35
C VAL A 84 -4.94 19.81 -5.03
N LEU A 85 -3.93 18.95 -5.07
CA LEU A 85 -4.05 17.59 -5.60
C LEU A 85 -4.04 16.57 -4.46
N MET A 86 -5.17 15.87 -4.27
CA MET A 86 -5.33 14.85 -3.24
C MET A 86 -4.82 13.49 -3.72
N ALA A 87 -3.53 13.20 -3.51
CA ALA A 87 -2.90 11.92 -3.86
C ALA A 87 -3.00 10.88 -2.71
N THR A 88 -4.17 10.74 -2.08
CA THR A 88 -4.36 9.98 -0.82
C THR A 88 -4.74 8.50 -1.02
N GLY A 89 -4.57 7.96 -2.23
CA GLY A 89 -4.86 6.55 -2.55
C GLY A 89 -6.33 6.26 -2.90
N PHE A 90 -6.73 4.99 -2.80
CA PHE A 90 -8.03 4.48 -3.25
C PHE A 90 -8.69 3.55 -2.22
N ASN A 91 -10.02 3.45 -2.30
CA ASN A 91 -10.82 2.50 -1.54
C ASN A 91 -11.17 1.26 -2.37
N ILE A 92 -11.15 0.10 -1.73
CA ILE A 92 -11.61 -1.18 -2.29
C ILE A 92 -13.13 -1.23 -2.17
N VAL A 93 -13.83 -1.37 -3.31
CA VAL A 93 -15.29 -1.48 -3.36
C VAL A 93 -15.72 -2.55 -4.36
N PHE A 94 -16.77 -3.29 -4.01
CA PHE A 94 -17.40 -4.30 -4.87
C PHE A 94 -18.92 -4.04 -4.94
N PRO A 95 -19.37 -3.02 -5.70
CA PRO A 95 -20.76 -2.54 -5.63
C PRO A 95 -21.80 -3.53 -6.18
N TYR A 96 -21.33 -4.61 -6.81
CA TYR A 96 -22.14 -5.66 -7.40
C TYR A 96 -22.14 -6.96 -6.58
N LEU A 97 -21.40 -7.03 -5.47
CA LEU A 97 -21.39 -8.17 -4.56
C LEU A 97 -22.13 -7.83 -3.28
N ASP A 98 -22.94 -8.78 -2.80
CA ASP A 98 -23.60 -8.70 -1.50
C ASP A 98 -22.56 -8.72 -0.36
N GLU A 99 -22.78 -7.93 0.68
CA GLU A 99 -21.88 -7.84 1.83
C GLU A 99 -21.71 -9.19 2.57
N ASN A 100 -22.69 -10.10 2.44
CA ASN A 100 -22.63 -11.46 2.96
C ASN A 100 -21.67 -12.38 2.18
N ILE A 101 -21.34 -12.03 0.93
CA ILE A 101 -20.37 -12.76 0.09
C ILE A 101 -18.97 -12.18 0.30
N LEU A 102 -18.87 -10.87 0.48
CA LEU A 102 -17.59 -10.19 0.61
C LEU A 102 -17.78 -8.89 1.38
N THR A 103 -17.32 -8.88 2.62
CA THR A 103 -17.33 -7.67 3.45
C THR A 103 -15.99 -6.96 3.38
N VAL A 104 -16.01 -5.70 2.96
CA VAL A 104 -14.85 -4.79 3.10
C VAL A 104 -15.00 -4.03 4.41
N LYS A 105 -14.04 -4.17 5.33
CA LYS A 105 -13.99 -3.41 6.59
C LYS A 105 -12.68 -2.65 6.65
N GLU A 106 -12.74 -1.34 6.90
CA GLU A 106 -11.55 -0.47 7.01
C GLU A 106 -10.61 -0.59 5.81
N ASN A 107 -11.16 -0.60 4.60
CA ASN A 107 -10.41 -0.80 3.35
C ASN A 107 -9.62 -2.12 3.30
N ARG A 108 -10.07 -3.14 4.05
CA ARG A 108 -9.49 -4.48 4.09
C ARG A 108 -10.55 -5.53 3.85
N ILE A 109 -10.10 -6.63 3.28
CA ILE A 109 -10.91 -7.81 2.96
C ILE A 109 -10.19 -9.04 3.50
N ARG A 110 -10.95 -10.00 4.04
CA ARG A 110 -10.40 -11.29 4.47
C ARG A 110 -10.52 -12.29 3.33
N LEU A 111 -9.37 -12.60 2.74
CA LEU A 111 -9.26 -13.59 1.67
C LEU A 111 -8.13 -14.57 2.00
N TYR A 112 -8.42 -15.86 1.91
CA TYR A 112 -7.38 -16.88 2.00
C TYR A 112 -6.41 -16.70 0.83
N LYS A 113 -5.14 -16.41 1.18
CA LYS A 113 -4.05 -16.10 0.25
C LYS A 113 -4.40 -14.98 -0.75
N TYR A 114 -5.19 -13.99 -0.33
CA TYR A 114 -5.64 -12.88 -1.21
C TYR A 114 -6.47 -13.33 -2.42
N VAL A 115 -7.09 -14.51 -2.36
CA VAL A 115 -7.92 -15.05 -3.46
C VAL A 115 -9.32 -15.45 -3.00
N TRP A 116 -9.44 -16.26 -1.95
CA TRP A 116 -10.71 -16.95 -1.66
C TRP A 116 -11.44 -16.36 -0.47
N PRO A 117 -12.75 -16.07 -0.59
CA PRO A 117 -13.60 -15.79 0.57
C PRO A 117 -13.77 -17.06 1.42
N ALA A 118 -13.11 -17.12 2.58
CA ALA A 118 -13.02 -18.35 3.38
C ALA A 118 -14.36 -18.82 3.97
N HIS A 119 -15.36 -17.93 4.07
CA HIS A 119 -16.67 -18.23 4.64
C HIS A 119 -17.64 -18.90 3.64
N MET A 120 -17.32 -18.91 2.34
CA MET A 120 -18.17 -19.55 1.34
C MET A 120 -18.11 -21.08 1.45
N THR A 121 -19.28 -21.72 1.47
CA THR A 121 -19.38 -23.20 1.52
C THR A 121 -18.82 -23.87 0.27
N HIS A 122 -19.01 -23.25 -0.89
CA HIS A 122 -18.52 -23.76 -2.18
C HIS A 122 -17.51 -22.79 -2.79
N PRO A 123 -16.31 -23.26 -3.20
CA PRO A 123 -15.27 -22.41 -3.77
C PRO A 123 -15.58 -22.05 -5.23
N THR A 124 -16.58 -21.19 -5.43
CA THR A 124 -17.12 -20.80 -6.75
C THR A 124 -16.86 -19.34 -7.11
N LEU A 125 -16.23 -18.59 -6.20
CA LEU A 125 -15.80 -17.20 -6.39
C LEU A 125 -14.34 -17.05 -5.96
N ALA A 126 -13.54 -16.44 -6.83
CA ALA A 126 -12.14 -16.10 -6.56
C ALA A 126 -11.91 -14.63 -6.89
N ILE A 127 -11.22 -13.92 -6.00
CA ILE A 127 -10.81 -12.54 -6.19
C ILE A 127 -9.38 -12.53 -6.74
N MET A 128 -9.16 -11.75 -7.79
CA MET A 128 -7.94 -11.78 -8.57
C MET A 128 -7.24 -10.43 -8.51
N GLY A 129 -5.94 -10.43 -8.28
CA GLY A 129 -5.14 -9.19 -8.30
C GLY A 129 -5.34 -8.26 -7.10
N LEU A 130 -6.08 -8.67 -6.07
CA LEU A 130 -6.27 -7.87 -4.86
C LEU A 130 -5.13 -8.11 -3.86
N VAL A 131 -3.90 -7.80 -4.29
CA VAL A 131 -2.66 -7.97 -3.52
C VAL A 131 -1.64 -6.92 -3.94
N GLN A 132 -0.86 -6.41 -2.99
CA GLN A 132 0.24 -5.47 -3.23
C GLN A 132 1.58 -6.15 -2.90
N PRO A 133 2.22 -6.79 -3.89
CA PRO A 133 3.53 -7.40 -3.70
C PRO A 133 4.68 -6.39 -3.80
N TRP A 134 5.87 -6.79 -3.39
CA TRP A 134 7.12 -6.04 -3.65
C TRP A 134 7.59 -6.13 -5.11
N GLY A 135 7.05 -7.08 -5.89
CA GLY A 135 7.40 -7.30 -7.29
C GLY A 135 6.25 -6.97 -8.24
N ALA A 136 6.36 -7.43 -9.48
CA ALA A 136 5.29 -7.26 -10.46
C ALA A 136 4.03 -8.05 -10.05
N ILE A 137 2.86 -7.42 -10.22
CA ILE A 137 1.57 -8.07 -9.96
C ILE A 137 1.21 -9.12 -11.02
N ASN A 138 1.61 -8.91 -12.27
CA ASN A 138 1.27 -9.78 -13.41
C ASN A 138 1.57 -11.27 -13.18
N PRO A 139 2.81 -11.70 -12.79
CA PRO A 139 3.08 -13.11 -12.53
C PRO A 139 2.30 -13.65 -11.33
N ILE A 140 1.96 -12.79 -10.35
CA ILE A 140 1.18 -13.22 -9.19
C ILE A 140 -0.26 -13.49 -9.61
N THR A 141 -0.88 -12.59 -10.39
CA THR A 141 -2.24 -12.76 -10.88
C THR A 141 -2.35 -13.96 -11.84
N GLU A 142 -1.32 -14.23 -12.65
CA GLU A 142 -1.26 -15.46 -13.47
C GLU A 142 -1.28 -16.73 -12.62
N LEU A 143 -0.47 -16.79 -11.55
CA LEU A 143 -0.45 -17.92 -10.62
C LEU A 143 -1.77 -18.05 -9.85
N GLN A 144 -2.35 -16.93 -9.40
CA GLN A 144 -3.68 -16.91 -8.78
C GLN A 144 -4.72 -17.50 -9.74
N ALA A 145 -4.64 -17.20 -11.05
CA ALA A 145 -5.65 -17.61 -12.03
C ALA A 145 -5.54 -19.11 -12.31
N ARG A 146 -4.31 -19.62 -12.49
CA ARG A 146 -4.04 -21.06 -12.62
C ARG A 146 -4.53 -21.85 -11.42
N TRP A 147 -4.34 -21.32 -10.22
CA TRP A 147 -4.86 -21.95 -9.01
C TRP A 147 -6.39 -21.93 -8.98
N ALA A 148 -7.02 -20.78 -9.26
CA ALA A 148 -8.47 -20.62 -9.28
C ALA A 148 -9.16 -21.60 -10.23
N VAL A 149 -8.68 -21.68 -11.48
CA VAL A 149 -9.24 -22.59 -12.49
C VAL A 149 -9.17 -24.06 -12.06
N ARG A 150 -8.03 -24.48 -11.49
CA ARG A 150 -7.87 -25.87 -11.00
C ARG A 150 -8.80 -26.19 -9.83
N VAL A 151 -9.09 -25.22 -8.97
CA VAL A 151 -10.08 -25.38 -7.89
C VAL A 151 -11.49 -25.44 -8.46
N PHE A 152 -11.84 -24.57 -9.41
CA PHE A 152 -13.15 -24.58 -10.07
C PHE A 152 -13.41 -25.89 -10.83
N ASN A 153 -12.39 -26.47 -11.46
CA ASN A 153 -12.46 -27.77 -12.14
C ASN A 153 -12.47 -28.97 -11.17
N GLY A 154 -12.29 -28.75 -9.86
CA GLY A 154 -12.22 -29.81 -8.86
C GLY A 154 -10.90 -30.60 -8.84
N GLU A 155 -9.89 -30.19 -9.62
CA GLU A 155 -8.55 -30.79 -9.65
C GLU A 155 -7.78 -30.51 -8.34
N LEU A 156 -8.06 -29.37 -7.70
CA LEU A 156 -7.50 -28.97 -6.41
C LEU A 156 -8.62 -28.68 -5.41
N ARG A 157 -8.36 -28.97 -4.13
CA ARG A 157 -9.28 -28.66 -3.03
C ARG A 157 -8.69 -27.61 -2.11
N LEU A 158 -9.52 -26.66 -1.68
CA LEU A 158 -9.13 -25.72 -0.63
C LEU A 158 -9.05 -26.44 0.74
N PRO A 159 -8.24 -25.92 1.67
CA PRO A 159 -8.25 -26.39 3.06
C PRO A 159 -9.63 -26.20 3.71
N SER A 160 -9.81 -26.77 4.90
CA SER A 160 -11.00 -26.47 5.72
C SER A 160 -11.05 -24.98 6.06
N ARG A 161 -12.27 -24.45 6.28
CA ARG A 161 -12.48 -23.05 6.66
C ARG A 161 -11.60 -22.62 7.83
N ILE A 162 -11.49 -23.45 8.86
CA ILE A 162 -10.63 -23.17 10.03
C ILE A 162 -9.18 -22.89 9.60
N LYS A 163 -8.61 -23.74 8.74
CA LYS A 163 -7.25 -23.56 8.22
C LYS A 163 -7.08 -22.38 7.25
N MET A 164 -8.18 -21.86 6.71
CA MET A 164 -8.16 -20.68 5.86
C MET A 164 -8.30 -19.38 6.66
N ASP A 165 -8.94 -19.46 7.84
CA ASP A 165 -9.13 -18.36 8.78
C ASP A 165 -7.97 -18.22 9.80
N GLU A 166 -7.12 -19.25 9.94
CA GLU A 166 -5.81 -19.23 10.64
C GLU A 166 -4.81 -18.23 10.01
#